data_AF-A0A8C0G8D2-F1
#
_entry.id   AF-A0A8C0G8D2-F1
#
_cell.length_a   1.000
_cell.length_b   1.000
_cell.length_c   1.000
_cell.angle_alpha   90.00
_cell.angle_beta   90.00
_cell.angle_gamma   90.00
#
_symmetry.space_group_name_H-M   'P 1'
#
loop_
_entity.id
_entity.type
_entity.pdbx_description
1 polymer ?
#
loop_
_entity_poly.entity_id
_entity_poly.type
_entity_poly.pdbx_seq_one_letter_code
_entity_poly.pdbx_strand_id
1 'polypeptide(L)'
;MLAHGLLPLGYYTGMCFAAPEKQLFYFYQASEGWKIFFLLAILVPTVTGILAYYWSQNGWDNHPLARTLAFHALPQSGWRAVASSINTEFRRIDKFTTGAPGARVIVTDTWVMKVTTYSLHVAQQQDIHLTVTDSRQHELSPDSNMPVQFLTIRVASINPYVKAFDIRLNSTEYGELREKLHAPIRNAANVVIHQSLSDLFLETFTSLVEINQTYPVPSNQELEPCIGCMQTNANIKLVKNCHEPNEGECQQCYCRPMWCLTCMGKWFASRQDQQHPETWLSSQVPCPTCRAKFCILDVCIIQ
;
A
#
# COMPACT_ATOMS: atom_id res chain seq x y z
N MET A 1 -23.08 1.26 -13.76
CA MET A 1 -24.30 1.39 -12.91
C MET A 1 -25.49 0.62 -13.46
N LEU A 2 -25.88 0.76 -14.73
CA LEU A 2 -27.04 0.06 -15.31
C LEU A 2 -27.05 -1.46 -15.07
N ALA A 3 -25.95 -2.16 -15.39
CA ALA A 3 -25.84 -3.60 -15.15
C ALA A 3 -26.01 -3.97 -13.66
N HIS A 4 -25.33 -3.24 -12.75
CA HIS A 4 -25.48 -3.42 -11.31
C HIS A 4 -26.90 -3.06 -10.81
N GLY A 5 -27.57 -2.11 -11.45
CA GLY A 5 -28.95 -1.72 -11.15
C GLY A 5 -30.00 -2.78 -11.55
N LEU A 6 -29.66 -3.70 -12.45
CA LEU A 6 -30.51 -4.83 -12.83
C LEU A 6 -30.35 -6.04 -11.90
N LEU A 7 -29.31 -6.10 -11.06
CA LEU A 7 -29.07 -7.22 -10.16
C LEU A 7 -30.22 -7.44 -9.15
N PRO A 8 -30.79 -6.40 -8.50
CA PRO A 8 -31.94 -6.60 -7.62
C PRO A 8 -33.16 -7.17 -8.34
N LEU A 9 -33.37 -6.77 -9.60
CA LEU A 9 -34.46 -7.30 -10.42
C LEU A 9 -34.22 -8.79 -10.74
N GLY A 10 -32.99 -9.14 -11.15
CA GLY A 10 -32.60 -10.53 -11.36
C GLY A 10 -32.72 -11.38 -10.10
N TYR A 11 -32.36 -10.83 -8.94
CA TYR A 11 -32.55 -11.49 -7.64
C TYR A 11 -34.04 -11.71 -7.32
N TYR A 12 -34.89 -10.71 -7.53
CA TYR A 12 -36.35 -10.86 -7.36
C TYR A 12 -36.89 -11.97 -8.25
N THR A 13 -36.51 -11.97 -9.53
CA THR A 13 -36.91 -13.01 -10.49
C THR A 13 -36.43 -14.40 -10.05
N GLY A 14 -35.17 -14.52 -9.61
CA GLY A 14 -34.64 -15.79 -9.10
C GLY A 14 -35.39 -16.30 -7.86
N MET A 15 -35.74 -15.40 -6.95
CA MET A 15 -36.50 -15.73 -5.74
C MET A 15 -37.94 -16.15 -6.04
N CYS A 16 -38.54 -15.70 -7.14
CA CYS A 16 -39.83 -16.21 -7.58
C CYS A 16 -39.80 -17.73 -7.82
N PHE A 17 -38.69 -18.26 -8.34
CA PHE A 17 -38.51 -19.70 -8.56
C PHE A 17 -37.98 -20.44 -7.33
N ALA A 18 -37.04 -19.84 -6.59
CA ALA A 18 -36.37 -20.50 -5.47
C ALA A 18 -37.21 -20.56 -4.19
N ALA A 19 -38.19 -19.66 -4.02
CA ALA A 19 -39.02 -19.54 -2.82
C ALA A 19 -40.52 -19.45 -3.17
N PRO A 20 -41.12 -20.52 -3.72
CA PRO A 20 -42.53 -20.52 -4.15
C PRO A 20 -43.51 -20.27 -2.99
N GLU A 21 -43.13 -20.58 -1.75
CA GLU A 21 -43.90 -20.32 -0.53
C GLU A 21 -44.12 -18.82 -0.26
N LYS A 22 -43.32 -17.95 -0.87
CA LYS A 22 -43.45 -16.48 -0.74
C LYS A 22 -44.45 -15.86 -1.73
N GLN A 23 -45.05 -16.66 -2.62
CA GLN A 23 -46.05 -16.24 -3.62
C GLN A 23 -45.65 -14.99 -4.45
N LEU A 24 -44.35 -14.82 -4.72
CA LEU A 24 -43.79 -13.61 -5.35
C LEU A 24 -44.22 -13.40 -6.81
N PHE A 25 -44.73 -14.44 -7.48
CA PHE A 25 -45.35 -14.33 -8.81
C PHE A 25 -46.65 -13.52 -8.78
N TYR A 26 -47.39 -13.58 -7.68
CA TYR A 26 -48.61 -12.82 -7.49
C TYR A 26 -48.29 -11.61 -6.62
N PHE A 27 -47.91 -10.50 -7.26
CA PHE A 27 -47.51 -9.25 -6.59
C PHE A 27 -48.47 -8.81 -5.47
N TYR A 28 -49.78 -9.05 -5.65
CA TYR A 28 -50.81 -8.69 -4.66
C TYR A 28 -50.73 -9.51 -3.37
N GLN A 29 -50.30 -10.78 -3.45
CA GLN A 29 -50.16 -11.72 -2.34
C GLN A 29 -48.79 -11.66 -1.67
N ALA A 30 -47.80 -11.02 -2.31
CA ALA A 30 -46.48 -10.80 -1.73
C ALA A 30 -46.55 -9.94 -0.47
N SER A 31 -45.62 -10.14 0.47
CA SER A 31 -45.51 -9.28 1.64
C SER A 31 -45.10 -7.85 1.27
N GLU A 32 -45.44 -6.88 2.12
CA GLU A 32 -45.12 -5.47 1.89
C GLU A 32 -43.62 -5.21 1.64
N GLY A 33 -42.74 -5.95 2.33
CA GLY A 33 -41.30 -5.86 2.11
C GLY A 33 -40.87 -6.25 0.69
N TRP A 34 -41.45 -7.32 0.13
CA TRP A 34 -41.17 -7.76 -1.24
C TRP A 34 -41.75 -6.82 -2.29
N LYS A 35 -42.92 -6.23 -2.02
CA LYS A 35 -43.51 -5.19 -2.89
C LYS A 35 -42.60 -3.96 -2.98
N ILE A 36 -42.13 -3.45 -1.85
CA ILE A 36 -41.18 -2.32 -1.79
C ILE A 36 -39.88 -2.68 -2.51
N PHE A 37 -39.33 -3.87 -2.27
CA PHE A 37 -38.11 -4.33 -2.93
C PHE A 37 -38.26 -4.37 -4.46
N PHE A 38 -39.36 -4.93 -4.96
CA PHE A 38 -39.65 -4.97 -6.40
C PHE A 38 -39.76 -3.58 -7.02
N LEU A 39 -40.47 -2.67 -6.35
CA LEU A 39 -40.59 -1.28 -6.79
C LEU A 39 -39.22 -0.60 -6.90
N LEU A 40 -38.35 -0.76 -5.89
CA LEU A 40 -36.99 -0.24 -5.92
C LEU A 40 -36.14 -0.89 -7.03
N ALA A 41 -36.30 -2.21 -7.24
CA ALA A 41 -35.61 -2.98 -8.26
C ALA A 41 -35.97 -2.54 -9.69
N ILE A 42 -37.15 -1.96 -9.91
CA ILE A 42 -37.55 -1.34 -11.19
C ILE A 42 -37.14 0.14 -11.24
N LEU A 43 -37.28 0.87 -10.14
CA LEU A 43 -37.01 2.30 -10.09
C LEU A 43 -35.53 2.63 -10.39
N VAL A 44 -34.60 1.86 -9.83
CA VAL A 44 -33.15 2.10 -10.02
C VAL A 44 -32.71 1.96 -11.50
N PRO A 45 -33.00 0.86 -12.22
CA PRO A 45 -32.63 0.73 -13.62
C PRO A 45 -33.39 1.71 -14.52
N THR A 46 -34.65 2.04 -14.22
CA THR A 46 -35.40 3.05 -14.99
C THR A 46 -34.79 4.44 -14.87
N VAL A 47 -34.50 4.92 -13.64
CA VAL A 47 -33.85 6.21 -13.42
C VAL A 47 -32.47 6.26 -14.08
N THR A 48 -31.65 5.22 -13.92
CA THR A 48 -30.33 5.17 -14.57
C THR A 48 -30.41 5.12 -16.10
N GLY A 49 -31.45 4.47 -16.65
CA GLY A 49 -31.73 4.46 -18.09
C GLY A 49 -32.15 5.82 -18.62
N ILE A 50 -33.02 6.53 -17.91
CA ILE A 50 -33.42 7.91 -18.23
C ILE A 50 -32.20 8.84 -18.20
N LEU A 51 -31.34 8.73 -17.19
CA LEU A 51 -30.10 9.53 -17.12
C LEU A 51 -29.16 9.22 -18.28
N ALA A 52 -28.97 7.94 -18.62
CA ALA A 52 -28.14 7.53 -19.75
C ALA A 52 -28.67 8.07 -21.08
N TYR A 53 -30.00 8.03 -21.27
CA TYR A 53 -30.66 8.62 -22.44
C TYR A 53 -30.51 10.14 -22.47
N TYR A 54 -30.71 10.82 -21.34
CA TYR A 54 -30.48 12.27 -21.23
C TYR A 54 -29.05 12.66 -21.59
N TRP A 55 -28.05 11.90 -21.12
CA TRP A 55 -26.66 12.15 -21.46
C TRP A 55 -26.36 11.87 -22.93
N SER A 56 -26.91 10.81 -23.52
CA SER A 56 -26.66 10.45 -24.92
C SER A 56 -27.17 11.51 -25.91
N GLN A 57 -28.26 12.21 -25.59
CA GLN A 57 -28.85 13.27 -26.41
C GLN A 57 -27.87 14.41 -26.72
N ASN A 58 -26.97 14.75 -25.78
CA ASN A 58 -25.96 15.79 -25.98
C ASN A 58 -24.54 15.20 -26.07
N GLY A 59 -24.41 14.05 -26.73
CA GLY A 59 -23.13 13.40 -26.95
C GLY A 59 -22.34 13.08 -25.67
N TRP A 60 -23.01 12.93 -24.53
CA TRP A 60 -22.42 12.70 -23.20
C TRP A 60 -21.73 13.90 -22.55
N ASP A 61 -21.84 15.11 -23.09
CA ASP A 61 -21.17 16.30 -22.53
C ASP A 61 -21.67 16.63 -21.10
N ASN A 62 -22.91 16.24 -20.77
CA ASN A 62 -23.48 16.39 -19.42
C ASN A 62 -23.12 15.25 -18.46
N HIS A 63 -22.43 14.22 -18.93
CA HIS A 63 -22.01 13.11 -18.10
C HIS A 63 -20.97 13.59 -17.06
N PRO A 64 -21.05 13.17 -15.79
CA PRO A 64 -20.10 13.61 -14.75
C PRO A 64 -18.63 13.42 -15.14
N LEU A 65 -18.31 12.27 -15.75
CA LEU A 65 -16.95 12.00 -16.25
C LEU A 65 -16.52 12.99 -17.35
N ALA A 66 -17.39 13.28 -18.32
CA ALA A 66 -17.07 14.21 -19.40
C ALA A 66 -16.78 15.60 -18.84
N ARG A 67 -17.56 16.05 -17.84
CA ARG A 67 -17.32 17.31 -17.14
C ARG A 67 -15.99 17.32 -16.39
N THR A 68 -15.65 16.24 -15.68
CA THR A 68 -14.34 16.12 -15.02
C THR A 68 -13.19 16.20 -16.00
N LEU A 69 -13.29 15.51 -17.16
CA LEU A 69 -12.27 15.56 -18.20
C LEU A 69 -12.19 16.92 -18.90
N ALA A 70 -13.31 17.64 -19.01
CA ALA A 70 -13.36 18.97 -19.60
C ALA A 70 -12.48 19.99 -18.85
N PHE A 71 -12.29 19.84 -17.54
CA PHE A 71 -11.40 20.72 -16.76
C PHE A 71 -9.92 20.60 -17.15
N HIS A 72 -9.55 19.54 -17.86
CA HIS A 72 -8.19 19.30 -18.35
C HIS A 72 -8.03 19.59 -19.85
N ALA A 73 -9.12 20.00 -20.51
CA ALA A 73 -9.11 20.25 -21.95
C ALA A 73 -8.58 21.66 -22.26
N LEU A 74 -7.79 21.79 -23.31
CA LEU A 74 -7.37 23.10 -23.83
C LEU A 74 -8.58 23.86 -24.38
N PRO A 75 -8.59 25.20 -24.42
CA PRO A 75 -9.74 26.01 -24.85
C PRO A 75 -10.31 25.66 -26.24
N GLN A 76 -9.46 25.16 -27.14
CA GLN A 76 -9.82 24.77 -28.51
C GLN A 76 -10.22 23.28 -28.64
N SER A 77 -10.12 22.50 -27.56
CA SER A 77 -10.32 21.06 -27.55
C SER A 77 -11.41 20.66 -26.55
N GLY A 78 -12.26 19.70 -26.91
CA GLY A 78 -13.26 19.16 -25.98
C GLY A 78 -12.69 18.07 -25.07
N TRP A 79 -13.48 17.67 -24.07
CA TRP A 79 -13.16 16.55 -23.16
C TRP A 79 -12.83 15.23 -23.90
N ARG A 80 -13.33 15.05 -25.12
CA ARG A 80 -13.03 13.88 -25.97
C ARG A 80 -11.56 13.78 -26.36
N ALA A 81 -10.89 14.92 -26.58
CA ALA A 81 -9.45 14.95 -26.88
C ALA A 81 -8.65 14.45 -25.66
N VAL A 82 -9.02 14.91 -24.46
CA VAL A 82 -8.46 14.43 -23.19
C VAL A 82 -8.69 12.93 -23.02
N ALA A 83 -9.93 12.45 -23.23
CA ALA A 83 -10.25 11.03 -23.16
C ALA A 83 -9.42 10.19 -24.15
N SER A 84 -9.19 10.71 -25.37
CA SER A 84 -8.35 10.05 -26.37
C SER A 84 -6.88 9.99 -25.95
N SER A 85 -6.34 11.07 -25.38
CA SER A 85 -4.97 11.09 -24.83
C SER A 85 -4.81 10.06 -23.72
N ILE A 86 -5.72 10.05 -22.74
CA ILE A 86 -5.74 9.07 -21.66
C ILE A 86 -5.81 7.65 -22.22
N ASN A 87 -6.68 7.36 -23.18
CA ASN A 87 -6.82 6.02 -23.74
C ASN A 87 -5.56 5.57 -24.51
N THR A 88 -4.91 6.48 -25.23
CA THR A 88 -3.65 6.18 -25.92
C THR A 88 -2.53 5.85 -24.93
N GLU A 89 -2.37 6.64 -23.86
CA GLU A 89 -1.37 6.39 -22.83
C GLU A 89 -1.70 5.14 -22.00
N PHE A 90 -2.97 4.92 -21.68
CA PHE A 90 -3.42 3.74 -20.94
C PHE A 90 -3.10 2.43 -21.68
N ARG A 91 -3.01 2.44 -23.02
CA ARG A 91 -2.65 1.25 -23.80
C ARG A 91 -1.16 0.93 -23.77
N ARG A 92 -0.31 1.87 -23.35
CA ARG A 92 1.13 1.65 -23.26
C ARG A 92 1.47 0.69 -22.11
N ILE A 93 2.61 0.02 -22.22
CA ILE A 93 3.06 -1.00 -21.27
C ILE A 93 3.69 -0.35 -20.04
N ASP A 94 4.31 0.82 -20.21
CA ASP A 94 5.10 1.55 -19.23
C ASP A 94 4.25 2.33 -18.20
N LYS A 95 2.97 1.98 -18.03
CA LYS A 95 2.11 2.57 -16.99
C LYS A 95 2.29 1.86 -15.66
N PHE A 96 2.32 2.63 -14.57
CA PHE A 96 2.28 2.06 -13.23
C PHE A 96 0.82 1.75 -12.87
N THR A 97 0.55 0.56 -12.31
CA THR A 97 -0.78 0.14 -11.89
C THR A 97 -0.74 -0.61 -10.58
N THR A 98 -1.56 -0.20 -9.60
CA THR A 98 -1.68 -0.88 -8.30
C THR A 98 -3.14 -0.90 -7.82
N GLY A 99 -3.43 -1.72 -6.82
CA GLY A 99 -4.73 -1.85 -6.18
C GLY A 99 -5.62 -2.95 -6.74
N ALA A 100 -6.66 -3.28 -5.96
CA ALA A 100 -7.62 -4.33 -6.28
C ALA A 100 -8.44 -3.99 -7.55
N PRO A 101 -9.03 -4.98 -8.24
CA PRO A 101 -9.82 -4.74 -9.46
C PRO A 101 -10.94 -3.68 -9.33
N GLY A 102 -11.54 -3.54 -8.13
CA GLY A 102 -12.60 -2.55 -7.86
C GLY A 102 -12.10 -1.15 -7.44
N ALA A 103 -10.80 -0.99 -7.19
CA ALA A 103 -10.17 0.27 -6.77
C ALA A 103 -8.70 0.29 -7.23
N ARG A 104 -8.48 0.76 -8.46
CA ARG A 104 -7.16 0.80 -9.09
C ARG A 104 -6.60 2.21 -9.13
N VAL A 105 -5.29 2.31 -8.93
CA VAL A 105 -4.50 3.51 -9.18
C VAL A 105 -3.68 3.25 -10.43
N ILE A 106 -3.74 4.16 -11.38
CA ILE A 106 -3.02 4.07 -12.65
C ILE A 106 -2.29 5.38 -12.88
N VAL A 107 -0.99 5.30 -13.11
CA VAL A 107 -0.14 6.46 -13.41
C VAL A 107 0.50 6.23 -14.78
N THR A 108 0.24 7.16 -15.68
CA THR A 108 0.78 7.23 -17.05
C THR A 108 1.76 8.39 -17.15
N ASP A 109 2.34 8.66 -18.31
CA ASP A 109 3.29 9.77 -18.48
C ASP A 109 2.66 11.11 -18.08
N THR A 110 1.40 11.36 -18.46
CA THR A 110 0.78 12.66 -18.20
C THR A 110 -0.34 12.62 -17.17
N TRP A 111 -0.92 11.45 -16.87
CA TRP A 111 -2.08 11.34 -15.98
C TRP A 111 -1.85 10.50 -14.72
N VAL A 112 -2.37 10.98 -13.59
CA VAL A 112 -2.62 10.20 -12.38
C VAL A 112 -4.12 9.94 -12.27
N MET A 113 -4.49 8.67 -12.18
CA MET A 113 -5.89 8.24 -12.18
C MET A 113 -6.18 7.32 -11.00
N LYS A 114 -7.34 7.54 -10.37
CA LYS A 114 -7.95 6.60 -9.42
C LYS A 114 -9.29 6.14 -9.98
N VAL A 115 -9.37 4.85 -10.28
CA VAL A 115 -10.57 4.18 -10.78
C VAL A 115 -11.21 3.43 -9.64
N THR A 116 -12.47 3.73 -9.34
CA THR A 116 -13.31 2.91 -8.46
C THR A 116 -14.45 2.30 -9.27
N THR A 117 -15.28 1.47 -8.66
CA THR A 117 -16.47 0.86 -9.29
C THR A 117 -17.40 1.89 -9.94
N TYR A 118 -17.49 3.11 -9.40
CA TYR A 118 -18.46 4.12 -9.84
C TYR A 118 -17.88 5.51 -10.07
N SER A 119 -16.61 5.74 -9.76
CA SER A 119 -15.96 7.04 -9.95
C SER A 119 -14.61 6.89 -10.64
N LEU A 120 -14.29 7.88 -11.46
CA LEU A 120 -12.95 8.08 -12.01
C LEU A 120 -12.47 9.45 -11.55
N HIS A 121 -11.35 9.47 -10.85
CA HIS A 121 -10.63 10.69 -10.52
C HIS A 121 -9.41 10.78 -11.43
N VAL A 122 -9.19 11.96 -12.01
CA VAL A 122 -8.12 12.21 -12.98
C VAL A 122 -7.48 13.54 -12.66
N ALA A 123 -6.15 13.56 -12.63
CA ALA A 123 -5.36 14.78 -12.57
C ALA A 123 -4.13 14.67 -13.47
N GLN A 124 -3.68 15.81 -14.01
CA GLN A 124 -2.44 15.87 -14.80
C GLN A 124 -1.22 15.91 -13.90
N GLN A 125 -0.18 15.16 -14.24
CA GLN A 125 1.09 15.10 -13.51
C GLN A 125 1.74 16.47 -13.30
N GLN A 126 1.65 17.37 -14.28
CA GLN A 126 2.22 18.71 -14.22
C GLN A 126 1.49 19.65 -13.24
N ASP A 127 0.22 19.35 -12.93
CA ASP A 127 -0.65 20.23 -12.15
C ASP A 127 -0.96 19.67 -10.77
N ILE A 128 -0.17 18.72 -10.26
CA ILE A 128 -0.43 18.06 -8.97
C ILE A 128 0.67 18.28 -7.94
N HIS A 129 0.22 18.27 -6.69
CA HIS A 129 1.03 18.09 -5.51
C HIS A 129 0.66 16.78 -4.84
N LEU A 130 1.69 15.98 -4.55
CA LEU A 130 1.58 14.69 -3.92
C LEU A 130 2.10 14.78 -2.49
N THR A 131 1.28 14.35 -1.53
CA THR A 131 1.67 14.34 -0.12
C THR A 131 1.32 13.00 0.49
N VAL A 132 2.29 12.29 1.08
CA VAL A 132 2.01 11.11 1.92
C VAL A 132 1.36 11.60 3.21
N THR A 133 0.10 11.23 3.43
CA THR A 133 -0.70 11.72 4.57
C THR A 133 -0.86 10.69 5.68
N ASP A 134 -0.81 9.40 5.37
CA ASP A 134 -1.02 8.33 6.34
C ASP A 134 -0.20 7.08 5.94
N SER A 135 0.23 6.32 6.93
CA SER A 135 0.86 5.01 6.75
C SER A 135 0.26 4.01 7.73
N ARG A 136 -0.37 2.95 7.21
CA ARG A 136 -1.01 1.92 8.04
C ARG A 136 -0.38 0.57 7.82
N GLN A 137 0.19 0.01 8.89
CA GLN A 137 0.61 -1.38 8.93
C GLN A 137 -0.60 -2.27 9.21
N HIS A 138 -0.70 -3.37 8.47
CA HIS A 138 -1.67 -4.44 8.72
C HIS A 138 -0.86 -5.70 8.99
N GLU A 139 -1.00 -6.30 10.17
CA GLU A 139 -0.24 -7.48 10.57
C GLU A 139 -0.60 -8.74 9.76
N LEU A 140 -1.79 -8.77 9.15
CA LEU A 140 -2.27 -9.88 8.34
C LEU A 140 -2.85 -9.34 7.02
N SER A 141 -2.24 -9.73 5.90
CA SER A 141 -2.78 -9.51 4.56
C SER A 141 -3.49 -10.79 4.07
N PRO A 142 -4.61 -10.70 3.35
CA PRO A 142 -5.27 -11.88 2.77
C PRO A 142 -4.36 -12.70 1.83
N ASP A 143 -3.37 -12.03 1.23
CA ASP A 143 -2.45 -12.63 0.24
C ASP A 143 -1.11 -13.06 0.85
N SER A 144 -0.81 -12.68 2.10
CA SER A 144 0.44 -13.05 2.79
C SER A 144 0.30 -12.95 4.31
N ASN A 145 0.81 -13.94 5.04
CA ASN A 145 0.94 -13.91 6.51
C ASN A 145 1.97 -12.86 7.02
N MET A 146 2.40 -11.94 6.16
CA MET A 146 3.39 -10.92 6.49
C MET A 146 2.73 -9.57 6.74
N PRO A 147 3.31 -8.78 7.67
CA PRO A 147 2.88 -7.41 7.88
C PRO A 147 3.12 -6.59 6.60
N VAL A 148 2.06 -5.95 6.13
CA VAL A 148 2.10 -5.06 4.95
C VAL A 148 1.83 -3.62 5.38
N GLN A 149 2.65 -2.69 4.91
CA GLN A 149 2.40 -1.27 5.12
C GLN A 149 1.74 -0.68 3.89
N PHE A 150 0.58 -0.04 4.08
CA PHE A 150 -0.09 0.74 3.05
C PHE A 150 0.14 2.23 3.26
N LEU A 151 0.51 2.92 2.20
CA LEU A 151 0.66 4.38 2.18
C LEU A 151 -0.60 5.00 1.60
N THR A 152 -1.07 6.08 2.22
CA THR A 152 -2.10 6.95 1.65
C THR A 152 -1.43 8.23 1.17
N ILE A 153 -1.54 8.50 -0.13
CA ILE A 153 -0.97 9.68 -0.76
C ILE A 153 -2.12 10.54 -1.28
N ARG A 154 -2.17 11.79 -0.83
CA ARG A 154 -3.13 12.78 -1.30
C ARG A 154 -2.63 13.39 -2.61
N VAL A 155 -3.47 13.32 -3.63
CA VAL A 155 -3.29 13.97 -4.92
C VAL A 155 -4.13 15.24 -4.94
N ALA A 156 -3.48 16.40 -4.86
CA ALA A 156 -4.14 17.70 -4.94
C ALA A 156 -3.74 18.38 -6.24
N SER A 157 -4.70 18.91 -7.00
CA SER A 157 -4.39 19.68 -8.20
C SER A 157 -4.29 21.18 -7.90
N ILE A 158 -3.47 21.89 -8.68
CA ILE A 158 -3.43 23.35 -8.72
C ILE A 158 -4.76 23.91 -9.28
N ASN A 159 -5.41 23.16 -10.17
CA ASN A 159 -6.71 23.54 -10.70
C ASN A 159 -7.82 23.33 -9.64
N PRO A 160 -8.48 24.40 -9.15
CA PRO A 160 -9.46 24.31 -8.07
C PRO A 160 -10.74 23.55 -8.46
N TYR A 161 -11.00 23.39 -9.76
CA TYR A 161 -12.14 22.60 -10.26
C TYR A 161 -11.90 21.09 -10.16
N VAL A 162 -10.64 20.67 -10.01
CA VAL A 162 -10.25 19.27 -9.86
C VAL A 162 -10.19 18.94 -8.37
N LYS A 163 -11.18 18.18 -7.89
CA LYS A 163 -11.23 17.74 -6.49
C LYS A 163 -10.03 16.85 -6.15
N ALA A 164 -9.37 17.16 -5.04
CA ALA A 164 -8.33 16.31 -4.49
C ALA A 164 -8.87 14.90 -4.17
N PHE A 165 -8.01 13.90 -4.30
CA PHE A 165 -8.34 12.50 -4.01
C PHE A 165 -7.14 11.76 -3.46
N ASP A 166 -7.40 10.72 -2.68
CA ASP A 166 -6.33 9.93 -2.07
C ASP A 166 -6.12 8.63 -2.83
N ILE A 167 -4.86 8.30 -3.12
CA ILE A 167 -4.43 7.01 -3.66
C ILE A 167 -3.82 6.18 -2.53
N ARG A 168 -4.00 4.86 -2.59
CA ARG A 168 -3.46 3.91 -1.61
C ARG A 168 -2.68 2.83 -2.35
N LEU A 169 -1.47 2.54 -1.89
CA LEU A 169 -0.58 1.52 -2.45
C LEU A 169 0.21 0.83 -1.35
N ASN A 170 0.82 -0.32 -1.67
CA ASN A 170 1.78 -0.94 -0.77
C ASN A 170 3.07 -0.09 -0.75
N SER A 171 3.66 0.05 0.43
CA SER A 171 4.96 0.69 0.65
C SER A 171 6.09 0.13 -0.23
N THR A 172 6.04 -1.16 -0.59
CA THR A 172 7.02 -1.79 -1.49
C THR A 172 6.93 -1.26 -2.92
N GLU A 173 5.76 -0.84 -3.37
CA GLU A 173 5.53 -0.27 -4.71
C GLU A 173 5.85 1.24 -4.77
N TYR A 174 6.23 1.85 -3.64
CA TYR A 174 6.49 3.29 -3.55
C TYR A 174 7.64 3.73 -4.45
N GLY A 175 8.68 2.91 -4.60
CA GLY A 175 9.82 3.18 -5.48
C GLY A 175 9.38 3.29 -6.95
N GLU A 176 8.66 2.28 -7.44
CA GLU A 176 8.15 2.25 -8.81
C GLU A 176 7.18 3.41 -9.10
N LEU A 177 6.29 3.73 -8.14
CA LEU A 177 5.41 4.88 -8.25
C LEU A 177 6.23 6.18 -8.38
N ARG A 178 7.25 6.35 -7.54
CA ARG A 178 8.11 7.54 -7.54
C ARG A 178 8.89 7.68 -8.85
N GLU A 179 9.35 6.58 -9.44
CA GLU A 179 10.01 6.59 -10.74
C GLU A 179 9.07 7.01 -11.88
N LYS A 180 7.79 6.63 -11.81
CA LYS A 180 6.80 7.00 -12.83
C LYS A 180 6.29 8.45 -12.71
N LEU A 181 6.48 9.08 -11.55
CA LEU A 181 6.00 10.43 -11.30
C LEU A 181 7.01 11.50 -11.69
N HIS A 182 6.53 12.55 -12.36
CA HIS A 182 7.31 13.75 -12.65
C HIS A 182 7.42 14.69 -11.45
N ALA A 183 6.40 14.71 -10.59
CA ALA A 183 6.34 15.57 -9.41
C ALA A 183 6.89 14.86 -8.16
N PRO A 184 7.70 15.52 -7.32
CA PRO A 184 8.19 14.91 -6.09
C PRO A 184 7.05 14.69 -5.10
N ILE A 185 7.07 13.56 -4.40
CA ILE A 185 6.16 13.25 -3.31
C ILE A 185 6.70 13.89 -2.02
N ARG A 186 5.87 14.69 -1.35
CA ARG A 186 6.18 15.30 -0.05
C ARG A 186 5.73 14.36 1.06
N ASN A 187 6.50 14.25 2.13
CA ASN A 187 6.07 13.51 3.33
C ASN A 187 5.42 14.48 4.32
N ALA A 188 4.25 14.13 4.83
CA ALA A 188 3.74 14.79 6.04
C ALA A 188 4.67 14.49 7.22
N ALA A 189 4.75 15.43 8.17
CA ALA A 189 5.51 15.21 9.39
C ALA A 189 4.99 13.95 10.11
N ASN A 190 5.90 13.08 10.55
CA ASN A 190 5.64 11.84 11.29
C ASN A 190 5.13 10.63 10.48
N VAL A 191 5.29 10.62 9.15
CA VAL A 191 5.01 9.42 8.34
C VAL A 191 6.32 8.70 7.98
N VAL A 192 6.52 7.51 8.54
CA VAL A 192 7.67 6.63 8.22
C VAL A 192 7.27 5.66 7.11
N ILE A 193 8.09 5.59 6.06
CA ILE A 193 7.86 4.73 4.90
C ILE A 193 8.88 3.60 4.91
N HIS A 194 8.44 2.35 5.10
CA HIS A 194 9.30 1.18 5.02
C HIS A 194 9.24 0.62 3.60
N GLN A 195 10.27 0.90 2.79
CA GLN A 195 10.28 0.49 1.37
C GLN A 195 10.68 -0.98 1.19
N SER A 196 11.33 -1.59 2.18
CA SER A 196 11.76 -2.99 2.14
C SER A 196 11.45 -3.75 3.43
N LEU A 197 11.31 -5.07 3.33
CA LEU A 197 11.28 -5.98 4.48
C LEU A 197 12.53 -5.83 5.35
N SER A 198 13.68 -5.49 4.74
CA SER A 198 14.90 -5.19 5.48
C SER A 198 14.76 -3.93 6.34
N ASP A 199 14.09 -2.88 5.86
CA ASP A 199 13.88 -1.66 6.65
C ASP A 199 12.94 -1.91 7.83
N LEU A 200 11.87 -2.68 7.62
CA LEU A 200 10.97 -3.10 8.69
C LEU A 200 11.70 -3.97 9.72
N PHE A 201 12.48 -4.95 9.25
CA PHE A 201 13.31 -5.77 10.12
C PHE A 201 14.30 -4.92 10.92
N LEU A 202 14.97 -3.94 10.32
CA LEU A 202 15.94 -3.09 11.02
C LEU A 202 15.30 -2.29 12.15
N GLU A 203 14.08 -1.80 11.95
CA GLU A 203 13.33 -1.10 12.99
C GLU A 203 12.98 -2.05 14.14
N THR A 204 12.37 -3.21 13.84
CA THR A 204 12.04 -4.21 14.86
C THR A 204 13.30 -4.72 15.58
N PHE A 205 14.38 -4.97 14.84
CA PHE A 205 15.67 -5.39 15.36
C PHE A 205 16.23 -4.35 16.34
N THR A 206 16.20 -3.07 15.95
CA THR A 206 16.67 -1.97 16.80
C THR A 206 15.86 -1.90 18.09
N SER A 207 14.52 -1.93 18.00
CA SER A 207 13.64 -1.87 19.18
C SER A 207 13.85 -3.05 20.14
N LEU A 208 14.06 -4.25 19.61
CA LEU A 208 14.33 -5.43 20.45
C LEU A 208 15.71 -5.34 21.12
N VAL A 209 16.73 -4.86 20.41
CA VAL A 209 18.08 -4.73 20.94
C VAL A 209 18.20 -3.61 21.99
N GLU A 210 17.40 -2.55 21.88
CA GLU A 210 17.35 -1.47 22.89
C GLU A 210 16.89 -1.95 24.28
N ILE A 211 16.16 -3.07 24.35
CA ILE A 211 15.66 -3.66 25.60
C ILE A 211 16.64 -4.70 26.16
N ASN A 212 17.63 -5.14 25.37
CA ASN A 212 18.65 -6.09 25.83
C ASN A 212 19.58 -5.48 26.89
N GLN A 213 20.26 -6.34 27.64
CA GLN A 213 21.29 -5.92 28.58
C GLN A 213 22.39 -5.13 27.86
N THR A 214 22.79 -4.00 28.45
CA THR A 214 23.87 -3.17 27.92
C THR A 214 25.25 -3.72 28.30
N TYR A 215 26.24 -3.45 27.46
CA TYR A 215 27.62 -3.83 27.70
C TYR A 215 28.45 -2.63 28.19
N PRO A 216 28.93 -2.62 29.43
CA PRO A 216 29.77 -1.55 29.94
C PRO A 216 31.17 -1.62 29.31
N VAL A 217 31.62 -0.54 28.67
CA VAL A 217 32.97 -0.50 28.10
C VAL A 217 34.00 -0.35 29.21
N PRO A 218 35.07 -1.17 29.22
CA PRO A 218 36.23 -0.91 30.06
C PRO A 218 36.82 0.48 29.78
N SER A 219 37.14 1.26 30.82
CA SER A 219 37.58 2.65 30.70
C SER A 219 38.84 2.87 29.85
N ASN A 220 39.59 1.82 29.57
CA ASN A 220 40.80 1.82 28.76
C ASN A 220 40.57 1.43 27.28
N GLN A 221 39.34 1.16 26.88
CA GLN A 221 39.01 0.71 25.53
C GLN A 221 38.41 1.84 24.70
N GLU A 222 39.18 2.36 23.74
CA GLU A 222 38.71 3.33 22.75
C GLU A 222 37.80 2.64 21.72
N LEU A 223 36.70 3.31 21.37
CA LEU A 223 35.73 2.83 20.38
C LEU A 223 36.13 3.33 18.98
N GLU A 224 36.48 2.40 18.11
CA GLU A 224 36.82 2.69 16.70
C GLU A 224 35.55 2.94 15.86
N PRO A 225 35.68 3.62 14.70
CA PRO A 225 34.63 3.70 13.70
C PRO A 225 34.11 2.31 13.30
N CYS A 226 32.80 2.20 13.10
CA CYS A 226 32.15 0.98 12.64
C CYS A 226 32.77 0.52 11.31
N ILE A 227 33.25 -0.72 11.25
CA ILE A 227 33.91 -1.28 10.06
C ILE A 227 32.98 -1.45 8.86
N GLY A 228 31.65 -1.45 9.10
CA GLY A 228 30.65 -1.58 8.05
C GLY A 228 30.36 -0.27 7.32
N CYS A 229 30.08 0.82 8.05
CA CYS A 229 29.72 2.11 7.44
C CYS A 229 30.83 3.15 7.47
N MET A 230 31.81 3.05 8.37
CA MET A 230 32.84 4.06 8.63
C MET A 230 32.30 5.47 8.94
N GLN A 231 31.02 5.60 9.31
CA GLN A 231 30.35 6.88 9.55
C GLN A 231 30.13 7.18 11.02
N THR A 232 29.91 6.15 11.84
CA THR A 232 29.66 6.26 13.28
C THR A 232 30.58 5.33 14.04
N ASN A 233 30.85 5.61 15.31
CA ASN A 233 31.61 4.69 16.16
C ASN A 233 30.85 3.37 16.36
N ALA A 234 31.60 2.30 16.63
CA ALA A 234 31.03 1.04 17.05
C ALA A 234 30.27 1.23 18.36
N ASN A 235 29.01 0.82 18.39
CA ASN A 235 28.11 1.03 19.54
C ASN A 235 27.37 -0.23 19.98
N ILE A 236 27.74 -1.39 19.43
CA ILE A 236 27.23 -2.69 19.89
C ILE A 236 28.36 -3.68 20.17
N LYS A 237 28.07 -4.63 21.05
CA LYS A 237 28.90 -5.81 21.31
C LYS A 237 28.05 -7.06 21.29
N LEU A 238 28.60 -8.15 20.75
CA LEU A 238 27.96 -9.47 20.83
C LEU A 238 28.40 -10.16 22.12
N VAL A 239 27.44 -10.49 22.99
CA VAL A 239 27.65 -11.17 24.27
C VAL A 239 26.59 -12.26 24.39
N LYS A 240 26.98 -13.51 24.66
CA LYS A 240 26.02 -14.60 24.76
C LYS A 240 25.13 -14.39 25.99
N ASN A 241 23.87 -14.01 25.77
CA ASN A 241 22.86 -13.79 26.80
C ASN A 241 21.65 -14.70 26.62
N CYS A 242 21.46 -15.31 25.46
CA CYS A 242 20.37 -16.26 25.26
C CYS A 242 20.55 -17.52 26.12
N HIS A 243 19.45 -18.00 26.71
CA HIS A 243 19.39 -19.28 27.41
C HIS A 243 18.80 -20.33 26.46
N GLU A 244 19.65 -20.93 25.64
CA GLU A 244 19.25 -22.07 24.82
C GLU A 244 19.89 -23.36 25.40
N PRO A 245 19.12 -24.47 25.55
CA PRO A 245 19.54 -25.69 26.25
C PRO A 245 20.25 -26.80 25.42
N ASN A 246 20.38 -26.72 24.09
CA ASN A 246 20.95 -27.76 23.22
C ASN A 246 22.15 -27.31 22.34
N GLU A 247 23.07 -28.24 22.07
CA GLU A 247 24.33 -27.97 21.36
C GLU A 247 24.16 -27.41 19.92
N GLY A 248 24.80 -26.27 19.63
CA GLY A 248 24.84 -25.61 18.30
C GLY A 248 24.24 -24.20 18.27
N GLU A 249 23.55 -23.90 19.35
CA GLU A 249 22.98 -22.64 19.83
C GLU A 249 24.07 -21.62 20.18
N CYS A 250 23.72 -20.34 20.24
CA CYS A 250 24.67 -19.22 20.10
C CYS A 250 25.98 -19.34 20.91
N GLN A 251 27.07 -18.80 20.35
CA GLN A 251 28.43 -18.91 20.86
C GLN A 251 28.93 -17.59 21.44
N GLN A 252 29.77 -17.65 22.47
CA GLN A 252 30.41 -16.46 23.00
C GLN A 252 31.33 -15.81 21.94
N CYS A 253 31.04 -14.56 21.60
CA CYS A 253 31.89 -13.77 20.73
C CYS A 253 32.99 -13.07 21.55
N TYR A 254 34.24 -13.19 21.11
CA TYR A 254 35.40 -12.52 21.74
C TYR A 254 35.91 -11.32 20.95
N CYS A 255 35.19 -10.92 19.90
CA CYS A 255 35.52 -9.72 19.14
C CYS A 255 35.37 -8.46 20.01
N ARG A 256 36.21 -7.46 19.72
CA ARG A 256 35.98 -6.11 20.22
C ARG A 256 34.71 -5.52 19.56
N PRO A 257 34.07 -4.52 20.17
CA PRO A 257 33.11 -3.67 19.49
C PRO A 257 33.73 -3.08 18.22
N MET A 258 33.20 -3.46 17.07
CA MET A 258 33.68 -3.01 15.75
C MET A 258 32.52 -2.60 14.82
N TRP A 259 31.29 -2.79 15.25
CA TRP A 259 30.10 -2.59 14.43
C TRP A 259 29.15 -1.61 15.14
N CYS A 260 28.39 -0.86 14.34
CA CYS A 260 27.24 -0.12 14.83
C CYS A 260 25.96 -0.94 14.68
N LEU A 261 24.94 -0.61 15.47
CA LEU A 261 23.64 -1.30 15.52
C LEU A 261 23.02 -1.48 14.13
N THR A 262 22.98 -0.40 13.34
CA THR A 262 22.39 -0.43 12.00
C THR A 262 23.15 -1.37 11.06
N CYS A 263 24.48 -1.38 11.09
CA CYS A 263 25.27 -2.27 10.24
C CYS A 263 25.13 -3.73 10.68
N MET A 264 25.05 -3.99 11.98
CA MET A 264 24.83 -5.34 12.50
C MET A 264 23.43 -5.86 12.13
N GLY A 265 22.39 -5.03 12.25
CA GLY A 265 21.05 -5.39 11.80
C GLY A 265 20.99 -5.68 10.30
N LYS A 266 21.70 -4.88 9.47
CA LYS A 266 21.76 -5.11 8.01
C LYS A 266 22.45 -6.43 7.69
N TRP A 267 23.55 -6.72 8.39
CA TRP A 267 24.23 -8.00 8.27
C TRP A 267 23.29 -9.15 8.66
N PHE A 268 22.59 -9.02 9.79
CA PHE A 268 21.65 -10.02 10.27
C PHE A 268 20.58 -10.32 9.23
N ALA A 269 19.91 -9.29 8.69
CA ALA A 269 18.89 -9.43 7.63
C ALA A 269 19.45 -10.09 6.36
N SER A 270 20.68 -9.74 5.96
CA SER A 270 21.31 -10.28 4.75
C SER A 270 21.61 -11.78 4.81
N ARG A 271 21.65 -12.37 6.02
CA ARG A 271 21.94 -13.79 6.24
C ARG A 271 20.69 -14.64 6.36
N GLN A 272 19.51 -14.01 6.27
CA GLN A 272 18.24 -14.69 6.41
C GLN A 272 17.74 -15.30 5.11
N ASP A 273 16.89 -16.32 5.26
CA ASP A 273 16.12 -16.87 4.16
C ASP A 273 15.04 -15.87 3.72
N GLN A 274 15.21 -15.28 2.53
CA GLN A 274 14.28 -14.31 1.97
C GLN A 274 12.90 -14.90 1.65
N GLN A 275 12.79 -16.23 1.56
CA GLN A 275 11.51 -16.92 1.32
C GLN A 275 10.71 -17.14 2.61
N HIS A 276 11.36 -17.10 3.79
CA HIS A 276 10.74 -17.36 5.09
C HIS A 276 10.99 -16.21 6.10
N PRO A 277 10.52 -14.98 5.80
CA PRO A 277 10.72 -13.78 6.62
C PRO A 277 10.17 -13.87 8.05
N GLU A 278 9.18 -14.71 8.29
CA GLU A 278 8.61 -14.99 9.62
C GLU A 278 9.63 -15.60 10.59
N THR A 279 10.68 -16.25 10.09
CA THR A 279 11.71 -16.91 10.91
C THR A 279 12.87 -16.00 11.29
N TRP A 280 12.95 -14.79 10.71
CA TRP A 280 14.14 -13.94 10.80
C TRP A 280 14.50 -13.58 12.23
N LEU A 281 13.53 -13.15 13.06
CA LEU A 281 13.79 -12.73 14.43
C LEU A 281 14.21 -13.88 15.36
N SER A 282 13.78 -15.11 15.05
CA SER A 282 14.11 -16.33 15.80
C SER A 282 15.37 -17.05 15.29
N SER A 283 16.01 -16.54 14.23
CA SER A 283 17.17 -17.18 13.62
C SER A 283 18.47 -16.87 14.35
N GLN A 284 19.54 -17.59 13.98
CA GLN A 284 20.91 -17.27 14.36
C GLN A 284 21.77 -16.99 13.14
N VAL A 285 22.69 -16.04 13.25
CA VAL A 285 23.63 -15.67 12.17
C VAL A 285 25.07 -15.69 12.67
N PRO A 286 26.06 -15.91 11.79
CA PRO A 286 27.46 -15.84 12.18
C PRO A 286 27.90 -14.37 12.35
N CYS A 287 28.72 -14.10 13.37
CA CYS A 287 29.43 -12.83 13.53
C CYS A 287 30.22 -12.52 12.23
N PRO A 288 30.12 -11.29 11.67
CA PRO A 288 30.85 -10.92 10.45
C PRO A 288 32.36 -11.13 10.53
N THR A 289 32.92 -11.05 11.74
CA THR A 289 34.37 -11.06 11.97
C THR A 289 34.89 -12.43 12.38
N CYS A 290 34.35 -13.03 13.46
CA CYS A 290 34.85 -14.32 13.98
C CYS A 290 33.95 -15.51 13.66
N ARG A 291 32.81 -15.29 13.00
CA ARG A 291 31.80 -16.32 12.67
C ARG A 291 31.13 -17.02 13.85
N ALA A 292 31.40 -16.62 15.09
CA ALA A 292 30.65 -17.07 16.26
C ALA A 292 29.15 -16.81 16.02
N LYS A 293 28.33 -17.85 16.09
CA LYS A 293 26.88 -17.73 15.88
C LYS A 293 26.25 -16.93 17.02
N PHE A 294 25.32 -16.05 16.70
CA PHE A 294 24.59 -15.25 17.68
C PHE A 294 23.14 -15.04 17.24
N CYS A 295 22.25 -14.80 18.19
CA CYS A 295 20.86 -14.40 17.94
C CYS A 295 20.64 -12.95 18.37
N ILE A 296 19.43 -12.43 18.15
CA ILE A 296 19.10 -11.03 18.47
C ILE A 296 19.30 -10.68 19.95
N LEU A 297 19.12 -11.64 20.86
CA LEU A 297 19.28 -11.45 22.31
C LEU A 297 20.73 -11.26 22.74
N ASP A 298 21.68 -11.70 21.90
CA ASP A 298 23.11 -11.58 22.18
C ASP A 298 23.69 -10.22 21.76
N VAL A 299 22.88 -9.36 21.14
CA VAL A 299 23.32 -8.03 20.71
C VAL A 299 23.10 -7.04 21.85
N CYS A 300 24.19 -6.47 22.36
CA CYS A 300 24.18 -5.52 23.46
C CYS A 300 24.57 -4.13 22.98
N ILE A 301 23.77 -3.12 23.31
CA ILE A 301 24.18 -1.72 23.15
C ILE A 301 25.26 -1.40 24.18
N ILE A 302 26.24 -0.62 23.74
CA ILE A 302 27.36 -0.21 24.56
C ILE A 302 27.00 1.00 25.43
N GLN A 303 27.45 0.97 26.70
CA GLN A 303 27.36 2.09 27.65
C GLN A 303 28.72 2.44 28.24
#